data_AF-A0A928I0A0-F1
#
_entry.id   AF-A0A928I0A0-F1
#
_cell.length_a   1.000
_cell.length_b   1.000
_cell.length_c   1.000
_cell.angle_alpha   90.00
_cell.angle_beta   90.00
_cell.angle_gamma   90.00
#
_symmetry.space_group_name_H-M   'P 1'
#
loop_
_entity.id
_entity.type
_entity.pdbx_description
1 polymer ?
#
loop_
_entity_poly.entity_id
_entity_poly.type
_entity_poly.pdbx_seq_one_letter_code
_entity_poly.pdbx_strand_id
1 'polypeptide(L)'
;TAKEKGLDVNLQTLTLKYSGRYIAENEHGYGILKVITDKKHKNIVGLHMIGSYASEIIYGAAMMVETEMRVEDVQKMVFPHPTVCEVIREAMFE
;
A
#
# COMPACT_ATOMS: atom_id res chain seq x y z
N THR A 1 4.86 10.83 -14.10
CA THR A 1 3.98 9.71 -13.68
C THR A 1 4.46 8.39 -14.27
N ALA A 2 4.00 7.21 -13.79
CA ALA A 2 4.41 5.91 -14.36
C ALA A 2 4.10 5.80 -15.88
N LYS A 3 2.98 6.39 -16.32
CA LYS A 3 2.58 6.47 -17.74
C LYS A 3 3.57 7.26 -18.58
N GLU A 4 4.01 8.43 -18.12
CA GLU A 4 5.01 9.25 -18.82
C GLU A 4 6.37 8.54 -18.95
N LYS A 5 6.71 7.66 -18.00
CA LYS A 5 7.91 6.84 -18.04
C LYS A 5 7.76 5.59 -18.94
N GLY A 6 6.61 5.40 -19.58
CA GLY A 6 6.34 4.22 -20.41
C GLY A 6 6.31 2.90 -19.64
N LEU A 7 6.08 2.93 -18.32
CA LEU A 7 6.04 1.73 -17.50
C LEU A 7 4.69 1.01 -17.64
N ASP A 8 4.73 -0.30 -17.86
CA ASP A 8 3.54 -1.15 -17.84
C ASP A 8 3.24 -1.57 -16.39
N VAL A 9 2.19 -0.99 -15.82
CA VAL A 9 1.87 -1.12 -14.39
C VAL A 9 0.47 -1.68 -14.16
N ASN A 10 0.33 -2.44 -13.08
CA ASN A 10 -0.94 -2.78 -12.46
C ASN A 10 -1.29 -1.72 -11.40
N LEU A 11 -2.59 -1.47 -11.23
CA LEU A 11 -3.12 -0.54 -10.24
C LEU A 11 -4.10 -1.30 -9.36
N GLN A 12 -3.82 -1.34 -8.06
CA GLN A 12 -4.72 -1.90 -7.06
C GLN A 12 -5.17 -0.80 -6.12
N THR A 13 -6.45 -0.76 -5.76
CA THR A 13 -7.00 0.25 -4.83
C THR A 13 -7.83 -0.43 -3.76
N LEU A 14 -7.48 -0.21 -2.50
CA LEU A 14 -8.20 -0.69 -1.34
C LEU A 14 -8.69 0.48 -0.50
N THR A 15 -9.74 0.23 0.28
CA THR A 15 -10.13 1.14 1.36
C THR A 15 -9.30 0.87 2.61
N LEU A 16 -8.95 1.91 3.37
CA LEU A 16 -8.30 1.76 4.69
C LEU A 16 -9.19 1.00 5.69
N LYS A 17 -10.49 0.82 5.41
CA LYS A 17 -11.40 -0.03 6.18
C LYS A 17 -11.03 -1.52 6.16
N TYR A 18 -10.09 -1.97 5.33
CA TYR A 18 -9.52 -3.32 5.47
C TYR A 18 -8.69 -3.46 6.76
N SER A 19 -8.23 -2.36 7.38
CA SER A 19 -7.63 -2.40 8.71
C SER A 19 -8.71 -2.27 9.80
N GLY A 20 -8.83 -3.30 10.64
CA GLY A 20 -9.70 -3.27 11.81
C GLY A 20 -9.37 -2.11 12.77
N ARG A 21 -8.07 -1.77 12.91
CA ARG A 21 -7.66 -0.60 13.72
C ARG A 21 -8.13 0.71 13.11
N TYR A 22 -8.05 0.85 11.79
CA TYR A 22 -8.57 2.04 11.12
C TYR A 22 -10.06 2.22 11.39
N ILE A 23 -10.86 1.13 11.29
CA ILE A 23 -12.29 1.18 11.60
C ILE A 23 -12.53 1.63 13.04
N ALA A 24 -11.81 1.04 14.00
CA ALA A 24 -11.99 1.35 15.42
C ALA A 24 -11.70 2.81 15.78
N GLU A 25 -10.74 3.45 15.09
CA GLU A 25 -10.34 4.83 15.35
C GLU A 25 -11.02 5.86 14.42
N ASN A 26 -11.66 5.41 13.33
CA ASN A 26 -12.25 6.26 12.29
C ASN A 26 -13.62 5.75 11.84
N GLU A 27 -14.59 5.68 12.76
CA GLU A 27 -15.91 5.08 12.57
C GLU A 27 -16.65 5.55 11.29
N HIS A 28 -16.46 6.82 10.90
CA HIS A 28 -17.02 7.42 9.68
C HIS A 28 -15.96 7.90 8.69
N GLY A 29 -14.70 7.53 8.90
CA GLY A 29 -13.59 7.94 8.05
C GLY A 29 -13.63 7.32 6.67
N TYR A 30 -13.31 8.12 5.66
CA TYR A 30 -13.03 7.65 4.31
C TYR A 30 -11.51 7.67 4.10
N GLY A 31 -10.97 6.51 3.72
CA GLY A 31 -9.57 6.38 3.42
C GLY A 31 -9.36 5.37 2.30
N ILE A 32 -8.41 5.64 1.42
CA ILE A 32 -8.02 4.77 0.32
C ILE A 32 -6.50 4.64 0.24
N LEU A 33 -6.06 3.46 -0.15
CA LEU A 33 -4.71 3.14 -0.54
C LEU A 33 -4.73 2.68 -1.99
N LYS A 34 -3.85 3.25 -2.81
CA LYS A 34 -3.61 2.81 -4.18
C LYS A 34 -2.17 2.33 -4.30
N VAL A 35 -1.98 1.10 -4.76
CA VAL A 35 -0.69 0.48 -5.01
C VAL A 35 -0.46 0.38 -6.51
N ILE A 36 0.77 0.67 -6.94
CA ILE A 36 1.22 0.63 -8.33
C ILE A 36 2.36 -0.38 -8.40
N THR A 37 2.19 -1.42 -9.19
CA THR A 37 3.20 -2.49 -9.35
C THR A 37 3.57 -2.67 -10.80
N ASP A 38 4.84 -2.99 -11.07
CA ASP A 38 5.29 -3.31 -12.42
C ASP A 38 4.71 -4.66 -12.87
N LYS A 39 4.20 -4.76 -14.10
CA LYS A 39 3.56 -6.00 -14.57
C LYS A 39 4.54 -7.14 -14.77
N LYS A 40 5.77 -6.84 -15.17
CA LYS A 40 6.81 -7.81 -15.55
C LYS A 40 7.60 -8.27 -14.34
N HIS A 41 8.10 -7.34 -13.55
CA HIS A 41 9.00 -7.59 -12.44
C HIS A 41 8.27 -7.75 -11.10
N LYS A 42 6.99 -7.36 -11.03
CA LYS A 42 6.15 -7.44 -9.82
C LYS A 42 6.74 -6.68 -8.63
N ASN A 43 7.59 -5.68 -8.88
CA ASN A 43 8.06 -4.76 -7.86
C ASN A 43 7.10 -3.59 -7.69
N ILE A 44 7.15 -2.99 -6.51
CA ILE A 44 6.35 -1.84 -6.14
C ILE A 44 6.97 -0.59 -6.78
N VAL A 45 6.20 0.07 -7.63
CA VAL A 45 6.61 1.29 -8.36
C VAL A 45 6.15 2.55 -7.64
N GLY A 46 5.09 2.45 -6.84
CA GLY A 46 4.60 3.57 -6.05
C GLY A 46 3.32 3.26 -5.30
N LEU A 47 3.04 4.09 -4.29
CA LEU A 47 1.77 4.06 -3.56
C LEU A 47 1.23 5.48 -3.42
N HIS A 48 -0.08 5.60 -3.39
CA HIS A 48 -0.78 6.82 -2.98
C HIS A 48 -1.74 6.48 -1.86
N MET A 49 -1.88 7.38 -0.89
CA MET A 49 -2.75 7.16 0.25
C MET A 49 -3.43 8.47 0.66
N ILE A 50 -4.70 8.37 1.06
CA ILE A 50 -5.46 9.45 1.68
C ILE A 50 -6.27 8.84 2.83
N GLY A 51 -6.27 9.52 3.97
CA GLY A 51 -6.94 9.10 5.20
C GLY A 51 -6.05 9.29 6.42
N SER A 52 -6.61 9.02 7.60
CA SER A 52 -5.87 9.07 8.87
C SER A 52 -4.66 8.13 8.83
N TYR A 53 -3.56 8.57 9.44
CA TYR A 53 -2.26 7.88 9.46
C TYR A 53 -1.50 7.79 8.14
N ALA A 54 -2.00 8.37 7.04
CA ALA A 54 -1.29 8.34 5.76
C ALA A 54 0.14 8.90 5.87
N SER A 55 0.33 10.03 6.57
CA SER A 55 1.67 10.61 6.82
C SER A 55 2.60 9.67 7.59
N GLU A 56 2.03 8.89 8.51
CA GLU A 56 2.78 8.03 9.42
C GLU A 56 3.17 6.69 8.82
N ILE A 57 2.47 6.21 7.78
CA ILE A 57 2.73 4.88 7.20
C ILE A 57 3.27 4.95 5.77
N ILE A 58 3.23 6.12 5.12
CA ILE A 58 3.80 6.31 3.77
C ILE A 58 5.33 6.14 3.74
N TYR A 59 6.03 6.29 4.87
CA TYR A 59 7.48 6.03 4.91
C TYR A 59 7.81 4.57 4.55
N GLY A 60 6.96 3.61 4.97
CA GLY A 60 7.14 2.20 4.62
C GLY A 60 7.00 1.97 3.12
N ALA A 61 6.06 2.67 2.49
CA ALA A 61 5.90 2.68 1.03
C ALA A 61 7.13 3.27 0.32
N ALA A 62 7.70 4.35 0.85
CA ALA A 62 8.92 4.94 0.31
C ALA A 62 10.09 3.95 0.37
N MET A 63 10.26 3.24 1.49
CA MET A 63 11.28 2.19 1.62
C MET A 63 11.08 1.05 0.63
N MET A 64 9.84 0.59 0.44
CA MET A 64 9.52 -0.47 -0.53
C MET A 64 9.87 -0.08 -1.97
N VAL A 65 9.60 1.15 -2.37
CA VAL A 65 9.94 1.66 -3.70
C VAL A 65 11.45 1.81 -3.86
N GLU A 66 12.14 2.41 -2.88
CA GLU A 66 13.60 2.63 -2.92
C GLU A 66 14.38 1.31 -3.00
N THR A 67 13.88 0.26 -2.32
CA THR A 67 14.52 -1.05 -2.29
C THR A 67 13.99 -2.02 -3.37
N GLU A 68 13.19 -1.52 -4.31
CA GLU A 68 12.58 -2.28 -5.40
C GLU A 68 11.86 -3.57 -4.94
N MET A 69 11.22 -3.50 -3.77
CA MET A 69 10.57 -4.66 -3.16
C MET A 69 9.53 -5.29 -4.08
N ARG A 70 9.51 -6.63 -4.13
CA ARG A 70 8.48 -7.36 -4.85
C ARG A 70 7.24 -7.55 -4.00
N VAL A 71 6.10 -7.66 -4.66
CA VAL A 71 4.81 -7.96 -4.03
C VAL A 71 4.93 -9.19 -3.11
N GLU A 72 5.59 -10.25 -3.58
CA GLU A 72 5.79 -11.48 -2.81
C GLU A 72 6.65 -11.29 -1.54
N ASP A 73 7.57 -10.33 -1.54
CA ASP A 73 8.42 -10.04 -0.38
C ASP A 73 7.59 -9.34 0.69
N VAL A 74 6.76 -8.37 0.30
CA VAL A 74 5.85 -7.66 1.22
C VAL A 74 4.80 -8.62 1.80
N GLN A 75 4.29 -9.57 1.01
CA GLN A 75 3.35 -10.60 1.49
C GLN A 75 3.94 -11.46 2.62
N LYS A 76 5.27 -11.68 2.61
CA LYS A 76 6.00 -12.48 3.61
C LYS A 76 6.47 -11.64 4.81
N MET A 77 6.39 -10.31 4.74
CA MET A 77 6.76 -9.45 5.86
C MET A 77 5.73 -9.51 6.98
N VAL A 78 6.24 -9.45 8.21
CA VAL A 78 5.42 -9.35 9.41
C VAL A 78 5.05 -7.88 9.63
N PHE A 79 3.76 -7.59 9.59
CA PHE A 79 3.21 -6.30 9.99
C PHE A 79 2.69 -6.41 11.42
N PRO A 80 2.92 -5.40 12.28
CA PRO A 80 2.42 -5.43 13.65
C PRO A 80 0.89 -5.41 13.66
N HIS A 81 0.28 -6.27 14.49
CA HIS A 81 -1.17 -6.34 14.65
C HIS A 81 -1.62 -5.89 16.06
N PRO A 82 -2.70 -5.11 16.20
CA PRO A 82 -3.44 -4.42 15.13
C PRO A 82 -2.80 -3.07 14.79
N THR A 83 -2.56 -2.79 13.51
CA THR A 83 -2.09 -1.48 13.02
C THR A 83 -2.77 -1.04 11.72
N VAL A 84 -2.78 0.27 11.44
CA VAL A 84 -3.32 0.79 10.17
C VAL A 84 -2.45 0.37 8.98
N CYS A 85 -1.13 0.19 9.18
CA CYS A 85 -0.22 -0.19 8.09
C CYS A 85 -0.43 -1.61 7.55
N GLU A 86 -1.16 -2.48 8.26
CA GLU A 86 -1.55 -3.80 7.76
C GLU A 86 -2.28 -3.71 6.41
N VAL A 87 -2.99 -2.62 6.12
CA VAL A 87 -3.65 -2.40 4.82
C VAL A 87 -2.67 -2.40 3.64
N ILE A 88 -1.40 -2.03 3.86
CA ILE A 88 -0.36 -2.10 2.82
C ILE A 88 -0.09 -3.55 2.45
N ARG A 89 -0.05 -4.44 3.46
CA ARG A 89 0.09 -5.88 3.24
C ARG A 89 -1.15 -6.47 2.59
N GLU A 90 -2.35 -6.13 3.06
CA GLU A 90 -3.61 -6.61 2.44
C GLU A 90 -3.71 -6.22 0.97
N ALA A 91 -3.27 -5.01 0.60
CA ALA A 91 -3.25 -4.57 -0.78
C ALA A 91 -2.29 -5.36 -1.70
N MET A 92 -1.44 -6.22 -1.15
CA MET A 92 -0.58 -7.12 -1.93
C MET A 92 -1.25 -8.45 -2.26
N PHE A 93 -2.36 -8.80 -1.59
CA PHE A 93 -3.08 -10.05 -1.81
C PHE A 93 -4.28 -9.92 -2.75
N GLU A 94 -4.75 -8.68 -2.96
CA GLU A 94 -5.80 -8.32 -3.92
C GLU A 94 -5.22 -8.03 -5.32
#